data_AF-A0A524KHI9-F1
#
_entry.id   AF-A0A524KHI9-F1
#
_cell.length_a   1.000
_cell.length_b   1.000
_cell.length_c   1.000
_cell.angle_alpha   90.00
_cell.angle_beta   90.00
_cell.angle_gamma   90.00
#
_symmetry.space_group_name_H-M   'P 1'
#
loop_
_entity.id
_entity.type
_entity.pdbx_description
1 polymer ?
#
loop_
_entity_poly.entity_id
_entity_poly.type
_entity_poly.pdbx_seq_one_letter_code
_entity_poly.pdbx_strand_id
1 'polypeptide(L)'
;MQSQQKSARLLTVFCALAGLAPEAQAYLDPSTGSMILSAIVGLFATLGLAVKTYWYKFRNLLIRRPEAAPETQRDVTNRSAADSTQGNQPS
;
A
#
# COMPACT_ATOMS: atom_id res chain seq x y z
N MET A 1 -33.77 -32.90 6.38
CA MET A 1 -32.57 -32.97 5.51
C MET A 1 -32.87 -33.13 4.02
N GLN A 2 -34.05 -33.62 3.60
CA GLN A 2 -34.44 -33.81 2.19
C GLN A 2 -34.77 -32.53 1.41
N SER A 3 -35.10 -31.41 2.07
CA SER A 3 -35.46 -30.15 1.37
C SER A 3 -34.24 -29.39 0.85
N GLN A 4 -33.13 -29.39 1.58
CA GLN A 4 -31.89 -28.70 1.19
C GLN A 4 -31.25 -29.32 -0.05
N GLN A 5 -31.35 -30.64 -0.20
CA GLN A 5 -30.79 -31.36 -1.34
C GLN A 5 -31.57 -31.07 -2.64
N LYS A 6 -32.89 -30.78 -2.53
CA LYS A 6 -33.73 -30.38 -3.68
C LYS A 6 -33.42 -28.95 -4.12
N SER A 7 -33.26 -28.02 -3.18
CA SER A 7 -32.91 -26.63 -3.49
C SER A 7 -31.51 -26.51 -4.11
N ALA A 8 -30.53 -27.27 -3.60
CA ALA A 8 -29.19 -27.31 -4.18
C ALA A 8 -29.20 -27.86 -5.62
N ARG A 9 -29.94 -28.95 -5.86
CA ARG A 9 -30.11 -29.52 -7.21
C ARG A 9 -30.83 -28.57 -8.16
N LEU A 10 -31.88 -27.88 -7.68
CA LEU A 10 -32.59 -26.86 -8.45
C LEU A 10 -31.67 -25.70 -8.83
N LEU A 11 -30.82 -25.23 -7.90
CA LEU A 11 -29.85 -24.17 -8.17
C LEU A 11 -28.82 -24.62 -9.21
N THR A 12 -28.29 -25.85 -9.11
CA THR A 12 -27.34 -26.41 -10.08
C THR A 12 -27.95 -26.57 -11.47
N VAL A 13 -29.19 -27.07 -11.56
CA VAL A 13 -29.90 -27.23 -12.84
C VAL A 13 -30.25 -25.87 -13.45
N PHE A 14 -30.65 -24.89 -12.63
CA PHE A 14 -30.94 -23.53 -13.08
C PHE A 14 -29.69 -22.85 -13.66
N CYS A 15 -28.54 -22.96 -12.98
CA CYS A 15 -27.26 -22.47 -13.49
C CYS A 15 -26.83 -23.18 -14.78
N ALA A 16 -27.05 -24.50 -14.88
CA ALA A 16 -26.73 -25.27 -16.08
C ALA A 16 -27.63 -24.85 -17.27
N LEU A 17 -28.91 -24.62 -17.03
CA LEU A 17 -29.88 -24.21 -18.06
C LEU A 17 -29.64 -22.78 -18.56
N ALA A 18 -29.16 -21.89 -17.67
CA ALA A 18 -28.79 -20.52 -18.03
C ALA A 18 -27.55 -20.44 -18.94
N GLY A 19 -26.72 -21.50 -19.01
CA GLY A 19 -25.52 -21.57 -19.84
C GLY A 19 -25.74 -22.07 -21.27
N LEU A 20 -26.97 -22.42 -21.68
CA LEU A 20 -27.30 -22.89 -23.04
C LEU A 20 -27.92 -21.78 -23.93
N ALA A 21 -27.87 -20.51 -23.51
CA ALA A 21 -28.40 -19.40 -24.30
C ALA A 21 -27.50 -19.06 -25.51
N PRO A 22 -28.05 -18.77 -26.70
CA PRO A 22 -27.26 -18.49 -27.90
C PRO A 22 -26.59 -17.09 -27.88
N GLU A 23 -25.44 -17.03 -28.56
CA GLU A 23 -24.47 -15.94 -28.70
C GLU A 23 -25.08 -14.57 -29.06
N ALA A 24 -25.45 -13.75 -28.07
CA ALA A 24 -25.63 -12.32 -28.25
C ALA A 24 -24.34 -11.60 -27.80
N GLN A 25 -23.68 -10.90 -28.73
CA GLN A 25 -22.40 -10.17 -28.60
C GLN A 25 -22.45 -9.01 -27.59
N ALA A 26 -22.74 -9.31 -26.34
CA ALA A 26 -22.42 -8.42 -25.23
C ALA A 26 -21.73 -9.24 -24.14
N TYR A 27 -21.23 -8.57 -23.12
CA TYR A 27 -20.46 -9.06 -21.97
C TYR A 27 -21.21 -10.11 -21.10
N LEU A 28 -22.04 -10.95 -21.72
CA LEU A 28 -23.37 -11.40 -21.31
C LEU A 28 -23.47 -12.91 -21.09
N ASP A 29 -22.36 -13.65 -21.07
CA ASP A 29 -22.38 -14.86 -20.28
C ASP A 29 -22.60 -14.41 -18.82
N PRO A 30 -23.65 -14.86 -18.11
CA PRO A 30 -23.89 -14.46 -16.72
C PRO A 30 -22.68 -14.72 -15.80
N SER A 31 -21.75 -15.60 -16.21
CA SER A 31 -20.46 -15.85 -15.55
C SER A 31 -19.43 -14.71 -15.76
N THR A 32 -19.34 -14.14 -16.96
CA THR A 32 -18.37 -13.08 -17.32
C THR A 32 -18.66 -11.80 -16.54
N GLY A 33 -19.94 -11.43 -16.36
CA GLY A 33 -20.32 -10.32 -15.49
C GLY A 33 -19.84 -10.52 -14.04
N SER A 34 -19.99 -11.73 -13.50
CA SER A 34 -19.55 -12.07 -12.14
C SER A 34 -18.03 -12.05 -11.99
N MET A 35 -17.29 -12.48 -13.02
CA MET A 35 -15.82 -12.44 -13.05
C MET A 35 -15.30 -11.00 -13.06
N ILE A 36 -15.86 -10.14 -13.92
CA ILE A 36 -15.49 -8.72 -13.98
C ILE A 36 -15.82 -8.00 -12.68
N LEU A 37 -17.01 -8.20 -12.10
CA LEU A 37 -17.35 -7.61 -10.81
C LEU A 37 -16.36 -8.03 -9.71
N SER A 38 -16.00 -9.32 -9.69
CA SER A 38 -15.03 -9.84 -8.71
C SER A 38 -13.64 -9.25 -8.90
N ALA A 39 -13.19 -9.07 -10.16
CA ALA A 39 -11.93 -8.41 -10.47
C ALA A 39 -11.93 -6.94 -10.02
N ILE A 40 -13.02 -6.21 -10.27
CA ILE A 40 -13.18 -4.81 -9.87
C ILE A 40 -13.17 -4.69 -8.33
N VAL A 41 -13.94 -5.53 -7.64
CA VAL A 41 -13.99 -5.54 -6.16
C VAL A 41 -12.62 -5.90 -5.58
N GLY A 42 -11.92 -6.90 -6.16
CA GLY A 42 -10.57 -7.26 -5.75
C GLY A 42 -9.56 -6.11 -5.95
N LEU A 43 -9.66 -5.40 -7.07
CA LEU A 43 -8.86 -4.22 -7.35
C LEU A 43 -9.14 -3.10 -6.33
N PHE A 44 -10.40 -2.76 -6.07
CA PHE A 44 -10.75 -1.73 -5.09
C PHE A 44 -10.40 -2.13 -3.66
N ALA A 45 -10.53 -3.40 -3.29
CA ALA A 45 -10.14 -3.90 -1.98
C ALA A 45 -8.63 -3.76 -1.77
N THR A 46 -7.83 -4.16 -2.76
CA THR A 46 -6.37 -4.03 -2.71
C THR A 46 -5.92 -2.58 -2.76
N LEU A 47 -6.47 -1.75 -3.63
CA LEU A 47 -6.20 -0.30 -3.67
C LEU A 47 -6.63 0.41 -2.39
N GLY A 48 -7.83 0.12 -1.88
CA GLY A 48 -8.35 0.75 -0.66
C GLY A 48 -7.50 0.40 0.56
N LEU A 49 -7.09 -0.87 0.68
CA LEU A 49 -6.17 -1.30 1.73
C LEU A 49 -4.79 -0.67 1.56
N ALA A 50 -4.28 -0.61 0.33
CA ALA A 50 -3.01 0.03 0.03
C ALA A 50 -3.07 1.52 0.38
N VAL A 51 -4.09 2.26 -0.04
CA VAL A 51 -4.28 3.68 0.29
C VAL A 51 -4.37 3.88 1.79
N LYS A 52 -5.20 3.11 2.51
CA LYS A 52 -5.32 3.22 3.98
C LYS A 52 -4.00 2.92 4.70
N THR A 53 -3.26 1.92 4.23
CA THR A 53 -1.95 1.52 4.80
C THR A 53 -0.86 2.53 4.46
N TYR A 54 -0.82 3.00 3.22
CA TYR A 54 0.21 3.90 2.71
C TYR A 54 -0.06 5.36 3.04
N TRP A 55 -1.25 5.71 3.51
CA TRP A 55 -1.58 7.08 3.91
C TRP A 55 -0.56 7.66 4.90
N TYR A 56 -0.17 6.86 5.90
CA TYR A 56 0.85 7.25 6.88
C TYR A 56 2.24 7.39 6.25
N LYS A 57 2.63 6.43 5.40
CA LYS A 57 3.97 6.42 4.78
C LYS A 57 4.14 7.48 3.70
N PHE A 58 3.12 7.70 2.87
CA PHE A 58 3.09 8.72 1.82
C PHE A 58 3.19 10.13 2.41
N ARG A 59 2.42 10.39 3.48
CA ARG A 59 2.50 11.66 4.21
C ARG A 59 3.88 11.86 4.84
N ASN A 60 4.46 10.81 5.41
CA ASN A 60 5.78 10.89 6.05
C ASN A 60 6.95 10.97 5.04
N LEU A 61 6.78 10.48 3.82
CA LEU A 61 7.77 10.62 2.74
C LEU A 61 7.67 11.99 2.06
N LEU A 62 6.48 12.59 2.01
CA LEU A 62 6.31 13.95 1.49
C LEU A 62 6.83 15.01 2.48
N ILE A 63 6.75 14.71 3.78
CA ILE A 63 7.45 15.47 4.84
C ILE A 63 8.85 14.86 5.02
N ARG A 64 9.68 14.92 3.98
CA ARG A 64 11.12 14.89 4.20
C ARG A 64 11.49 16.20 4.84
N ARG A 65 11.61 16.19 6.17
CA ARG A 65 12.32 17.26 6.86
C ARG A 65 13.75 17.25 6.30
N PRO A 66 14.24 18.36 5.71
CA PRO A 66 15.65 18.43 5.37
C PRO A 66 16.41 18.13 6.66
N GLU A 67 17.19 17.05 6.62
CA GLU A 67 18.16 16.72 7.64
C GLU A 67 19.00 17.98 7.85
N ALA A 68 18.82 18.62 9.00
CA ALA A 68 19.74 19.62 9.45
C ALA A 68 21.09 18.90 9.56
N ALA A 69 21.97 19.21 8.61
CA ALA A 69 23.32 18.72 8.54
C ALA A 69 23.95 18.83 9.94
N PRO A 70 24.56 17.77 10.48
CA PRO A 70 25.33 17.89 11.69
C PRO A 70 26.48 18.84 11.37
N GLU A 71 26.37 20.06 11.91
CA GLU A 71 27.38 21.09 11.79
C GLU A 71 28.70 20.54 12.33
N THR A 72 29.61 20.29 11.39
CA THR A 72 31.01 20.68 11.46
C THR A 72 31.50 21.01 12.86
N GLN A 73 32.02 19.98 13.54
CA GLN A 73 33.37 19.93 14.09
C GLN A 73 34.18 21.24 13.93
N ARG A 74 33.84 22.27 14.74
CA ARG A 74 34.56 23.57 14.82
C ARG A 74 35.16 23.83 16.21
N ASP A 75 35.23 22.83 17.08
CA ASP A 75 35.70 23.02 18.46
C ASP A 75 37.19 22.67 18.70
N VAL A 76 37.85 21.98 17.77
CA VAL A 76 39.27 21.58 17.98
C VAL A 76 40.29 22.59 17.47
N THR A 77 39.91 23.53 16.59
CA THR A 77 40.84 24.56 16.06
C THR A 77 41.01 25.75 17.01
N ASN A 78 39.99 26.12 17.81
CA ASN A 78 40.09 27.27 18.72
C ASN A 78 40.88 26.92 20.00
N ARG A 79 40.81 25.66 20.45
CA ARG A 79 41.55 25.20 21.64
C ARG A 79 43.06 25.11 21.38
N SER A 80 43.50 24.90 20.14
CA SER A 80 44.93 24.85 19.79
C SER A 80 45.57 26.24 19.67
N ALA A 81 44.80 27.31 19.48
CA ALA A 81 45.32 28.67 19.44
C ALA A 81 45.46 29.27 20.86
N ALA A 82 44.62 28.85 21.82
CA ALA A 82 44.62 29.36 23.18
C ALA A 82 45.72 28.79 24.10
N ASP A 83 46.32 27.64 23.74
CA ASP A 83 47.29 26.93 24.61
C ASP A 83 48.76 27.39 24.41
N SER A 84 49.04 28.24 23.42
CA SER A 84 50.42 28.65 23.10
C SER A 84 50.91 29.93 23.82
N THR A 85 50.08 30.57 24.64
CA THR A 85 50.45 31.83 25.33
C THR A 85 50.73 31.65 26.84
N GLN A 86 50.48 30.47 27.40
CA GLN A 86 50.71 30.22 28.84
C GLN A 86 52.03 29.49 29.09
N GLY A 87 53.14 30.14 28.76
CA GLY A 87 54.45 29.53 28.92
C GLY A 87 55.64 30.45 28.67
N ASN A 88 55.64 31.69 29.19
CA ASN A 88 56.89 32.42 29.35
C ASN A 88 56.74 33.56 30.38
N GLN A 89 56.99 33.26 31.65
CA GLN A 89 57.33 34.25 32.66
C GLN A 89 58.59 33.76 33.39
N PRO A 90 59.80 34.08 32.89
CA PRO A 90 61.01 33.96 33.69
C PRO A 90 61.24 35.23 34.52
N SER A 91 61.38 34.97 35.83
CA SER A 91 62.17 35.65 36.87
C SER A 91 61.95 37.14 37.16
#